data_AF-A0A2M9A3P2-F1
#
_entry.id   AF-A0A2M9A3P2-F1
#
_cell.length_a   1.000
_cell.length_b   1.000
_cell.length_c   1.000
_cell.angle_alpha   90.00
_cell.angle_beta   90.00
_cell.angle_gamma   90.00
#
_symmetry.space_group_name_H-M   'P 1'
#
loop_
_entity.id
_entity.type
_entity.pdbx_description
1 polymer ?
#
loop_
_entity_poly.entity_id
_entity_poly.type
_entity_poly.pdbx_seq_one_letter_code
_entity_poly.pdbx_strand_id
1 'polypeptide(L)'
;MTALAQHIAEPAPKAFTSFADFCVYDAWRSSDEKKDKSFVGIKIEDNRPKIYFPMGYRASKPPEDVCKRDFYQLIAVLNDKSLQSYFSEEDLKKFQLDFPFYAYLSVLQYYLDFGYFVESETIYKKGFSGKISWPRTIKRIKPQVVKDEEGHDQVVYLNLITRNTSYREDNLITLVHKFCVKEAAQLIGPLYGISEDEVEEPELLFDYELFAEVIQDKITATFNDKHLELFHAMLKMVRYLGNRDNRGEDGSENEPLFGVNTFAPVWEAMVDKIFGKLPQGVAKDKFNPHCEWDLSSGARGYENPTYAMRPDTIMWDEEGNRLYVLDAKYYKFGVTGSASDLPSSGSICKQIAYAEYVETHWKEILGVDSIVLPKPIYNAFLLPYCFDADNSQLPPDDGFETRPCKMRFIGFCHGNWKNLDARPGEVDYRSYHRIAGILLDVRSVMKNYGAFGEAQKTLATCILRENSNCCT
;
A
#
# COMPACT_ATOMS: atom_id res chain seq x y z
N MET A 1 -17.45 -47.63 47.26
CA MET A 1 -17.93 -47.62 45.87
C MET A 1 -18.96 -46.53 45.71
N THR A 2 -18.54 -45.36 45.21
CA THR A 2 -19.26 -44.57 44.19
C THR A 2 -18.37 -43.41 43.80
N ALA A 3 -18.11 -43.31 42.50
CA ALA A 3 -17.09 -42.49 41.88
C ALA A 3 -17.58 -41.05 41.65
N LEU A 4 -16.71 -40.08 41.94
CA LEU A 4 -16.74 -38.76 41.35
C LEU A 4 -16.20 -38.87 39.92
N ALA A 5 -17.06 -38.73 38.92
CA ALA A 5 -16.65 -38.50 37.54
C ALA A 5 -16.43 -36.99 37.35
N GLN A 6 -15.17 -36.59 37.22
CA GLN A 6 -14.79 -35.27 36.73
C GLN A 6 -15.20 -35.17 35.25
N HIS A 7 -16.01 -34.17 34.94
CA HIS A 7 -16.23 -33.72 33.57
C HIS A 7 -14.91 -33.14 33.04
N ILE A 8 -14.19 -33.94 32.26
CA ILE A 8 -13.19 -33.43 31.31
C ILE A 8 -14.00 -32.80 30.18
N ALA A 9 -14.05 -31.47 30.14
CA ALA A 9 -14.50 -30.76 28.95
C ALA A 9 -13.48 -31.06 27.85
N GLU A 10 -13.92 -31.75 26.80
CA GLU A 10 -13.12 -31.86 25.57
C GLU A 10 -12.82 -30.45 25.05
N PRO A 11 -11.57 -30.15 24.67
CA PRO A 11 -11.27 -28.87 24.04
C PRO A 11 -12.07 -28.80 22.73
N ALA A 12 -12.83 -27.72 22.57
CA ALA A 12 -13.52 -27.42 21.32
C ALA A 12 -12.51 -27.52 20.16
N PRO A 13 -12.88 -28.14 19.03
CA PRO A 13 -11.96 -28.24 17.90
C PRO A 13 -11.56 -26.82 17.49
N LYS A 14 -10.25 -26.52 17.54
CA LYS A 14 -9.66 -25.29 17.00
C LYS A 14 -10.04 -25.23 15.52
N ALA A 15 -11.13 -24.56 15.19
CA ALA A 15 -11.47 -24.24 13.82
C ALA A 15 -10.39 -23.28 13.33
N PHE A 16 -9.42 -23.78 12.58
CA PHE A 16 -8.53 -22.95 11.80
C PHE A 16 -9.41 -22.06 10.94
N THR A 17 -9.47 -20.77 11.27
CA THR A 17 -10.11 -19.76 10.44
C THR A 17 -9.40 -19.76 9.10
N SER A 18 -10.13 -19.96 8.00
CA SER A 18 -9.53 -19.87 6.67
C SER A 18 -9.03 -18.45 6.48
N PHE A 19 -7.91 -18.25 5.78
CA PHE A 19 -7.41 -16.89 5.49
C PHE A 19 -8.48 -16.01 4.86
N ALA A 20 -9.38 -16.63 4.07
CA ALA A 20 -10.48 -15.93 3.46
C ALA A 20 -11.38 -15.24 4.51
N ASP A 21 -11.54 -15.79 5.72
CA ASP A 21 -12.36 -15.22 6.80
C ASP A 21 -11.87 -13.87 7.31
N PHE A 22 -10.61 -13.53 7.07
CA PHE A 22 -10.07 -12.19 7.34
C PHE A 22 -10.45 -11.18 6.24
N CYS A 23 -10.79 -11.62 5.03
CA CYS A 23 -11.01 -10.75 3.88
C CYS A 23 -12.44 -10.22 3.78
N VAL A 24 -12.58 -8.90 3.71
CA VAL A 24 -13.84 -8.17 3.57
C VAL A 24 -13.83 -7.37 2.26
N TYR A 25 -14.57 -7.86 1.26
CA TYR A 25 -14.63 -7.25 -0.09
C TYR A 25 -15.82 -6.31 -0.30
N ASP A 26 -16.82 -6.37 0.58
CA ASP A 26 -18.12 -5.73 0.44
C ASP A 26 -18.43 -4.76 1.59
N ALA A 27 -17.42 -4.29 2.32
CA ALA A 27 -17.59 -3.34 3.43
C ALA A 27 -18.39 -2.09 3.01
N TRP A 28 -18.19 -1.64 1.78
CA TRP A 28 -18.90 -0.51 1.17
C TRP A 28 -20.43 -0.72 0.99
N ARG A 29 -20.90 -1.98 1.00
CA ARG A 29 -22.33 -2.36 0.94
C ARG A 29 -23.01 -2.38 2.30
N SER A 30 -22.23 -2.35 3.39
CA SER A 30 -22.78 -2.48 4.73
C SER A 30 -23.74 -1.33 5.05
N SER A 31 -24.94 -1.68 5.52
CA SER A 31 -25.93 -0.74 6.04
C SER A 31 -25.56 -0.22 7.44
N ASP A 32 -24.64 -0.89 8.13
CA ASP A 32 -24.18 -0.53 9.47
C ASP A 32 -23.46 0.84 9.47
N GLU A 33 -24.01 1.80 10.22
CA GLU A 33 -23.44 3.14 10.38
C GLU A 33 -22.15 3.15 11.23
N LYS A 34 -21.90 2.09 12.02
CA LYS A 34 -20.70 1.96 12.85
C LYS A 34 -19.47 1.44 12.11
N LYS A 35 -19.64 0.88 10.90
CA LYS A 35 -18.51 0.44 10.07
C LYS A 35 -17.99 1.61 9.24
N ASP A 36 -16.68 1.84 9.29
CA ASP A 36 -16.03 2.77 8.38
C ASP A 36 -16.14 2.24 6.95
N LYS A 37 -17.11 2.77 6.19
CA LYS A 37 -17.44 2.35 4.82
C LYS A 37 -16.35 2.73 3.81
N SER A 38 -15.41 3.57 4.23
CA SER A 38 -14.36 4.15 3.39
C SER A 38 -12.97 3.60 3.68
N PHE A 39 -12.76 3.02 4.87
CA PHE A 39 -11.46 2.47 5.25
C PHE A 39 -11.04 1.30 4.35
N VAL A 40 -9.76 1.31 3.95
CA VAL A 40 -9.12 0.25 3.19
C VAL A 40 -7.76 -0.05 3.81
N GLY A 41 -7.53 -1.31 4.16
CA GLY A 41 -6.32 -1.74 4.87
C GLY A 41 -6.58 -2.89 5.84
N ILE A 42 -5.75 -2.98 6.87
CA ILE A 42 -5.84 -3.98 7.94
C ILE A 42 -6.29 -3.30 9.23
N LYS A 43 -7.24 -3.92 9.92
CA LYS A 43 -7.68 -3.51 11.25
C LYS A 43 -7.69 -4.74 12.18
N ILE A 44 -7.17 -4.60 13.38
CA ILE A 44 -7.22 -5.66 14.39
C ILE A 44 -8.46 -5.44 15.27
N GLU A 45 -9.51 -6.20 15.01
CA GLU A 45 -10.78 -6.15 15.75
C GLU A 45 -10.90 -7.42 16.60
N ASP A 46 -11.19 -7.29 17.89
CA ASP A 46 -11.28 -8.42 18.82
C ASP A 46 -10.04 -9.34 18.78
N ASN A 47 -8.82 -8.77 18.76
CA ASN A 47 -7.55 -9.48 18.56
C ASN A 47 -7.49 -10.33 17.28
N ARG A 48 -8.29 -10.00 16.27
CA ARG A 48 -8.26 -10.69 14.97
C ARG A 48 -8.06 -9.71 13.82
N PRO A 49 -7.17 -10.03 12.87
CA PRO A 49 -6.97 -9.18 11.72
C PRO A 49 -8.17 -9.27 10.76
N LYS A 50 -8.66 -8.12 10.31
CA LYS A 50 -9.60 -8.00 9.20
C LYS A 50 -8.99 -7.13 8.10
N ILE A 51 -9.12 -7.59 6.87
CA ILE A 51 -8.55 -6.98 5.67
C ILE A 51 -9.69 -6.39 4.86
N TYR A 52 -9.78 -5.08 4.83
CA TYR A 52 -10.79 -4.31 4.12
C TYR A 52 -10.27 -3.93 2.73
N PHE A 53 -10.94 -4.43 1.69
CA PHE A 53 -10.57 -4.18 0.30
C PHE A 53 -11.32 -2.97 -0.28
N PRO A 54 -10.75 -2.31 -1.30
CA PRO A 54 -11.41 -1.18 -1.94
C PRO A 54 -12.72 -1.57 -2.62
N MET A 55 -13.66 -0.63 -2.65
CA MET A 55 -14.87 -0.73 -3.44
C MET A 55 -14.53 -1.05 -4.90
N GLY A 56 -15.30 -1.96 -5.51
CA GLY A 56 -15.09 -2.39 -6.90
C GLY A 56 -14.01 -3.45 -7.07
N TYR A 57 -13.33 -3.90 -6.01
CA TYR A 57 -12.26 -4.89 -6.15
C TYR A 57 -12.76 -6.29 -6.56
N ARG A 58 -13.81 -6.80 -5.90
CA ARG A 58 -14.48 -8.08 -6.23
C ARG A 58 -15.96 -8.04 -5.90
N ALA A 59 -16.74 -8.79 -6.68
CA ALA A 59 -18.18 -8.97 -6.45
C ALA A 59 -18.50 -10.03 -5.40
N SER A 60 -17.66 -11.06 -5.30
CA SER A 60 -17.80 -12.18 -4.38
C SER A 60 -16.45 -12.60 -3.78
N LYS A 61 -16.51 -13.30 -2.65
CA LYS A 61 -15.35 -13.86 -1.96
C LYS A 61 -14.76 -15.01 -2.79
N PRO A 62 -13.49 -14.92 -3.21
CA PRO A 62 -12.85 -15.96 -4.00
C PRO A 62 -12.28 -17.08 -3.10
N PRO A 63 -11.72 -18.16 -3.68
CA PRO A 63 -10.97 -19.17 -2.93
C PRO A 63 -9.77 -18.59 -2.16
N GLU A 64 -9.29 -19.34 -1.16
CA GLU A 64 -8.28 -18.85 -0.21
C GLU A 64 -6.95 -18.41 -0.86
N ASP A 65 -6.46 -19.14 -1.86
CA ASP A 65 -5.23 -18.80 -2.59
C ASP A 65 -5.33 -17.44 -3.31
N VAL A 66 -6.53 -17.10 -3.76
CA VAL A 66 -6.82 -15.82 -4.42
C VAL A 66 -6.87 -14.71 -3.37
N CYS A 67 -7.50 -14.95 -2.23
CA CYS A 67 -7.53 -14.00 -1.11
C CYS A 67 -6.12 -13.57 -0.67
N LYS A 68 -5.19 -14.53 -0.56
CA LYS A 68 -3.78 -14.25 -0.22
C LYS A 68 -3.09 -13.38 -1.27
N ARG A 69 -3.29 -13.68 -2.56
CA ARG A 69 -2.76 -12.86 -3.66
C ARG A 69 -3.32 -11.44 -3.65
N ASP A 70 -4.62 -11.31 -3.41
CA ASP A 70 -5.28 -10.02 -3.33
C ASP A 70 -4.75 -9.19 -2.14
N PHE A 71 -4.54 -9.85 -1.00
CA PHE A 71 -3.91 -9.24 0.18
C PHE A 71 -2.52 -8.69 -0.15
N TYR A 72 -1.64 -9.48 -0.75
CA TYR A 72 -0.31 -8.99 -1.14
C TYR A 72 -0.39 -7.81 -2.12
N GLN A 73 -1.34 -7.84 -3.06
CA GLN A 73 -1.56 -6.73 -3.99
C GLN A 73 -2.01 -5.45 -3.28
N LEU A 74 -2.90 -5.56 -2.30
CA LEU A 74 -3.35 -4.43 -1.49
C LEU A 74 -2.19 -3.82 -0.70
N ILE A 75 -1.42 -4.65 -0.01
CA ILE A 75 -0.24 -4.24 0.77
C ILE A 75 0.81 -3.58 -0.12
N ALA A 76 1.04 -4.11 -1.33
CA ALA A 76 1.96 -3.51 -2.29
C ALA A 76 1.51 -2.10 -2.70
N VAL A 77 0.22 -1.89 -2.99
CA VAL A 77 -0.34 -0.59 -3.37
C VAL A 77 -0.25 0.42 -2.22
N LEU A 78 -0.67 0.04 -1.01
CA LEU A 78 -0.70 0.95 0.14
C LEU A 78 0.71 1.42 0.57
N ASN A 79 1.74 0.63 0.29
CA ASN A 79 3.13 0.92 0.64
C ASN A 79 3.96 1.47 -0.52
N ASP A 80 3.36 1.65 -1.71
CA ASP A 80 4.06 2.25 -2.83
C ASP A 80 4.27 3.75 -2.58
N LYS A 81 5.49 4.10 -2.17
CA LYS A 81 5.92 5.49 -1.94
C LYS A 81 5.82 6.36 -3.19
N SER A 82 5.89 5.76 -4.39
CA SER A 82 5.72 6.53 -5.62
C SER A 82 4.27 6.94 -5.87
N LEU A 83 3.28 6.29 -5.25
CA LEU A 83 1.90 6.81 -5.23
C LEU A 83 1.75 7.93 -4.20
N GLN A 84 2.48 7.85 -3.09
CA GLN A 84 2.43 8.86 -2.02
C GLN A 84 2.88 10.25 -2.47
N SER A 85 3.73 10.36 -3.50
CA SER A 85 4.14 11.65 -4.07
C SER A 85 3.00 12.41 -4.75
N TYR A 86 1.88 11.76 -5.05
CA TYR A 86 0.69 12.39 -5.65
C TYR A 86 -0.29 12.93 -4.59
N PHE A 87 -0.07 12.60 -3.32
CA PHE A 87 -0.99 12.96 -2.23
C PHE A 87 -0.75 14.40 -1.76
N SER A 88 -1.84 15.10 -1.45
CA SER A 88 -1.74 16.36 -0.72
C SER A 88 -1.33 16.12 0.74
N GLU A 89 -0.91 17.17 1.46
CA GLU A 89 -0.66 17.06 2.90
C GLU A 89 -1.89 16.58 3.68
N GLU A 90 -3.09 16.94 3.24
CA GLU A 90 -4.34 16.47 3.83
C GLU A 90 -4.58 14.99 3.56
N ASP A 91 -4.24 14.50 2.37
CA ASP A 91 -4.34 13.08 2.03
C ASP A 91 -3.33 12.24 2.82
N LEU A 92 -2.13 12.75 3.03
CA LEU A 92 -1.14 12.11 3.92
C LEU A 92 -1.64 12.03 5.36
N LYS A 93 -2.43 13.00 5.85
CA LYS A 93 -3.09 12.91 7.16
C LYS A 93 -4.20 11.86 7.22
N LYS A 94 -4.77 11.46 6.06
CA LYS A 94 -5.77 10.38 5.97
C LYS A 94 -5.12 8.99 5.98
N PHE A 95 -3.79 8.89 5.80
CA PHE A 95 -3.07 7.65 6.07
C PHE A 95 -3.04 7.41 7.56
N GLN A 96 -3.50 6.22 7.95
CA GLN A 96 -3.41 5.76 9.31
C GLN A 96 -2.30 4.72 9.39
N LEU A 97 -1.15 5.14 9.92
CA LEU A 97 0.07 4.33 10.05
C LEU A 97 0.48 4.16 11.51
N ASP A 98 -0.49 4.16 12.42
CA ASP A 98 -0.23 3.96 13.84
C ASP A 98 0.34 2.55 14.09
N PHE A 99 -0.18 1.52 13.41
CA PHE A 99 0.31 0.15 13.55
C PHE A 99 1.49 -0.13 12.61
N PRO A 100 2.69 -0.49 13.12
CA PRO A 100 3.85 -0.77 12.29
C PRO A 100 3.77 -2.20 11.70
N PHE A 101 2.76 -2.45 10.85
CA PHE A 101 2.44 -3.77 10.30
C PHE A 101 3.66 -4.50 9.71
N TYR A 102 4.51 -3.79 8.97
CA TYR A 102 5.72 -4.37 8.39
C TYR A 102 6.75 -4.81 9.43
N ALA A 103 6.85 -4.12 10.56
CA ALA A 103 7.76 -4.54 11.63
C ALA A 103 7.29 -5.85 12.26
N TYR A 104 5.98 -5.94 12.53
CA TYR A 104 5.35 -7.19 12.99
C TYR A 104 5.56 -8.33 11.99
N LEU A 105 5.35 -8.04 10.70
CA LEU A 105 5.57 -9.01 9.62
C LEU A 105 7.03 -9.47 9.55
N SER A 106 8.00 -8.55 9.59
CA SER A 106 9.43 -8.88 9.54
C SER A 106 9.86 -9.77 10.70
N VAL A 107 9.38 -9.50 11.92
CA VAL A 107 9.67 -10.33 13.10
C VAL A 107 9.06 -11.73 12.94
N LEU A 108 7.80 -11.82 12.55
CA LEU A 108 7.13 -13.11 12.36
C LEU A 108 7.77 -13.94 11.25
N GLN A 109 8.11 -13.32 10.11
CA GLN A 109 8.76 -13.98 8.98
C GLN A 109 10.14 -14.50 9.37
N TYR A 110 10.94 -13.71 10.11
CA TYR A 110 12.23 -14.16 10.61
C TYR A 110 12.08 -15.42 11.49
N TYR A 111 11.10 -15.42 12.40
CA TYR A 111 10.83 -16.58 13.25
C TYR A 111 10.42 -17.81 12.44
N LEU A 112 9.58 -17.67 11.42
CA LEU A 112 9.19 -18.79 10.57
C LEU A 112 10.36 -19.37 9.78
N ASP A 113 11.30 -18.54 9.35
CA ASP A 113 12.42 -18.96 8.52
C ASP A 113 13.59 -19.52 9.35
N PHE A 114 13.84 -18.97 10.55
CA PHE A 114 15.06 -19.23 11.33
C PHE A 114 14.81 -19.65 12.80
N GLY A 115 13.57 -19.60 13.27
CA GLY A 115 13.25 -19.73 14.69
C GLY A 115 13.65 -18.49 15.50
N TYR A 116 13.82 -18.67 16.82
CA TYR A 116 14.25 -17.57 17.66
C TYR A 116 15.69 -17.15 17.36
N PHE A 117 15.92 -15.84 17.35
CA PHE A 117 17.27 -15.30 17.30
C PHE A 117 18.08 -15.77 18.52
N VAL A 118 19.18 -16.48 18.28
CA VAL A 118 20.11 -16.93 19.32
C VAL A 118 21.50 -16.39 19.01
N GLU A 119 22.13 -15.74 19.99
CA GLU A 119 23.50 -15.26 19.81
C GLU A 119 24.49 -16.41 19.84
N SER A 120 25.35 -16.42 18.81
CA SER A 120 26.48 -17.34 18.74
C SER A 120 27.76 -16.62 19.16
N GLU A 121 28.29 -16.94 20.34
CA GLU A 121 29.60 -16.45 20.77
C GLU A 121 30.70 -17.42 20.35
N THR A 122 31.80 -16.88 19.81
CA THR A 122 33.01 -17.67 19.59
C THR A 122 33.80 -17.77 20.90
N ILE A 123 33.72 -18.92 21.58
CA ILE A 123 34.48 -19.20 22.78
C ILE A 123 35.77 -19.95 22.41
N TYR A 124 36.89 -19.53 22.99
CA TYR A 124 38.16 -20.22 22.87
C TYR A 124 38.43 -21.03 24.13
N LYS A 125 38.51 -22.36 24.01
CA LYS A 125 38.78 -23.27 25.14
C LYS A 125 40.05 -24.06 24.87
N LYS A 126 40.69 -24.54 25.94
CA LYS A 126 41.77 -25.53 25.83
C LYS A 126 41.15 -26.89 25.58
N GLY A 127 41.54 -27.59 24.53
CA GLY A 127 41.02 -28.91 24.20
C GLY A 127 41.35 -29.36 22.78
N PHE A 128 40.86 -30.54 22.40
CA PHE A 128 41.10 -31.15 21.08
C PHE A 128 39.87 -31.10 20.16
N SER A 129 38.73 -30.60 20.65
CA SER A 129 37.49 -30.50 19.87
C SER A 129 37.29 -29.08 19.35
N GLY A 130 36.98 -28.94 18.06
CA GLY A 130 36.80 -27.68 17.35
C GLY A 130 38.02 -27.25 16.52
N LYS A 131 37.89 -26.14 15.80
CA LYS A 131 38.96 -25.66 14.89
C LYS A 131 40.09 -25.02 15.68
N ILE A 132 41.33 -25.50 15.52
CA ILE A 132 42.49 -25.00 16.27
C ILE A 132 42.81 -23.55 15.88
N SER A 133 42.97 -22.69 16.87
CA SER A 133 43.51 -21.33 16.71
C SER A 133 45.03 -21.35 16.93
N TRP A 134 45.79 -21.63 15.88
CA TRP A 134 47.25 -21.69 15.93
C TRP A 134 47.92 -20.42 16.49
N PRO A 135 47.53 -19.19 16.08
CA PRO A 135 48.15 -17.97 16.62
C PRO A 135 47.99 -17.84 18.14
N ARG A 136 46.82 -18.22 18.68
CA ARG A 136 46.57 -18.17 20.13
C ARG A 136 47.28 -19.31 20.85
N THR A 137 47.32 -20.50 20.24
CA THR A 137 47.99 -21.69 20.79
C THR A 137 49.49 -21.43 20.93
N ILE A 138 50.17 -20.97 19.88
CA ILE A 138 51.61 -20.67 19.88
C ILE A 138 51.94 -19.58 20.91
N LYS A 139 51.09 -18.55 21.04
CA LYS A 139 51.34 -17.43 21.96
C LYS A 139 51.13 -17.77 23.44
N ARG A 140 50.25 -18.72 23.76
CA ARG A 140 49.76 -18.94 25.15
C ARG A 140 50.10 -20.31 25.73
N ILE A 141 50.48 -21.27 24.89
CA ILE A 141 50.74 -22.64 25.31
C ILE A 141 52.22 -22.92 25.14
N LYS A 142 52.89 -23.32 26.22
CA LYS A 142 54.29 -23.72 26.15
C LYS A 142 54.38 -25.07 25.40
N PRO A 143 55.10 -25.15 24.28
CA PRO A 143 55.29 -26.43 23.61
C PRO A 143 56.20 -27.35 24.43
N GLN A 144 56.05 -28.64 24.20
CA GLN A 144 56.98 -29.66 24.70
C GLN A 144 57.87 -30.12 23.55
N VAL A 145 59.15 -30.33 23.85
CA VAL A 145 60.09 -30.92 22.90
C VAL A 145 60.15 -32.41 23.18
N VAL A 146 59.79 -33.20 22.18
CA VAL A 146 59.77 -34.67 22.24
C VAL A 146 60.66 -35.18 21.12
N LYS A 147 61.46 -36.21 21.40
CA LYS A 147 62.27 -36.85 20.37
C LYS A 147 61.42 -37.80 19.54
N ASP A 148 61.56 -37.76 18.23
CA ASP A 148 60.96 -38.76 17.36
C ASP A 148 61.74 -40.08 17.38
N GLU A 149 61.23 -41.08 16.66
CA GLU A 149 61.82 -42.43 16.57
C GLU A 149 63.24 -42.42 15.99
N GLU A 150 63.63 -41.35 15.29
CA GLU A 150 64.95 -41.14 14.68
C GLU A 150 65.87 -40.26 15.53
N GLY A 151 65.39 -39.76 16.68
CA GLY A 151 66.15 -38.98 17.65
C GLY A 151 66.16 -37.46 17.42
N HIS A 152 65.34 -36.93 16.51
CA HIS A 152 65.21 -35.50 16.24
C HIS A 152 64.21 -34.82 17.18
N ASP A 153 64.48 -33.57 17.53
CA ASP A 153 63.63 -32.78 18.41
C ASP A 153 62.37 -32.28 17.67
N GLN A 154 61.20 -32.77 18.06
CA GLN A 154 59.89 -32.34 17.56
C GLN A 154 59.13 -31.51 18.60
N VAL A 155 58.42 -30.48 18.12
CA VAL A 155 57.68 -29.54 18.96
C VAL A 155 56.20 -29.93 18.97
N VAL A 156 55.69 -30.32 20.14
CA VAL A 156 54.30 -30.77 20.32
C VAL A 156 53.56 -29.87 21.31
N TYR A 157 52.36 -29.44 20.93
CA TYR A 157 51.45 -28.66 21.78
C TYR A 157 50.37 -29.58 22.38
N LEU A 158 50.51 -29.89 23.67
CA LEU A 158 49.61 -30.82 24.37
C LEU A 158 48.23 -30.23 24.73
N ASN A 159 48.09 -28.89 24.72
CA ASN A 159 46.85 -28.21 25.10
C ASN A 159 46.48 -27.15 24.04
N LEU A 160 45.93 -27.59 22.91
CA LEU A 160 45.54 -26.70 21.82
C LEU A 160 44.43 -25.74 22.26
N ILE A 161 44.45 -24.51 21.75
CA ILE A 161 43.34 -23.56 21.92
C ILE A 161 42.42 -23.73 20.72
N THR A 162 41.26 -24.32 20.92
CA THR A 162 40.26 -24.53 19.87
C THR A 162 39.18 -23.45 19.92
N ARG A 163 38.67 -23.13 18.73
CA ARG A 163 37.57 -22.20 18.49
C ARG A 163 36.28 -23.01 18.44
N ASN A 164 35.39 -22.75 19.40
CA ASN A 164 34.06 -23.34 19.45
C ASN A 164 33.01 -22.23 19.41
N THR A 165 31.87 -22.52 18.80
CA THR A 165 30.70 -21.63 18.83
C THR A 165 29.79 -22.10 19.95
N SER A 166 29.45 -21.20 20.88
CA SER A 166 28.46 -21.43 21.92
C SER A 166 27.22 -20.62 21.59
N TYR A 167 26.06 -21.26 21.65
CA TYR A 167 24.76 -20.61 21.53
C TYR A 167 24.24 -20.34 22.95
N ARG A 168 23.77 -19.12 23.23
CA ARG A 168 23.13 -18.77 24.50
C ARG A 168 21.69 -18.36 24.25
N GLU A 169 20.76 -19.21 24.68
CA GLU A 169 19.32 -18.97 24.57
C GLU A 169 18.82 -18.02 25.66
N ASP A 170 19.54 -17.91 26.78
CA ASP A 170 19.22 -17.02 27.91
C ASP A 170 19.69 -15.56 27.70
N ASN A 171 20.16 -15.22 26.49
CA ASN A 171 20.61 -13.86 26.22
C ASN A 171 19.40 -12.93 26.15
N LEU A 172 19.52 -11.76 26.77
CA LEU A 172 18.44 -10.78 26.91
C LEU A 172 17.80 -10.41 25.57
N ILE A 173 18.59 -10.29 24.49
CA ILE A 173 18.07 -10.06 23.13
C ILE A 173 17.17 -11.19 22.62
N THR A 174 17.48 -12.44 22.95
CA THR A 174 16.68 -13.61 22.58
C THR A 174 15.34 -13.56 23.30
N LEU A 175 15.32 -13.22 24.58
CA LEU A 175 14.08 -13.06 25.36
C LEU A 175 13.22 -11.90 24.82
N VAL A 176 13.84 -10.77 24.47
CA VAL A 176 13.15 -9.64 23.82
C VAL A 176 12.58 -10.05 22.46
N HIS A 177 13.30 -10.87 21.69
CA HIS A 177 12.79 -11.43 20.44
C HIS A 177 11.61 -12.38 20.66
N LYS A 178 11.67 -13.28 21.65
CA LYS A 178 10.54 -14.15 22.03
C LYS A 178 9.28 -13.34 22.32
N PHE A 179 9.42 -12.25 23.10
CA PHE A 179 8.33 -11.32 23.36
C PHE A 179 7.76 -10.70 22.08
N CYS A 180 8.63 -10.17 21.20
CA CYS A 180 8.16 -9.58 19.94
C CYS A 180 7.46 -10.62 19.03
N VAL A 181 7.93 -11.86 19.01
CA VAL A 181 7.29 -12.95 18.25
C VAL A 181 5.92 -13.29 18.83
N LYS A 182 5.77 -13.35 20.16
CA LYS A 182 4.49 -13.59 20.83
C LYS A 182 3.46 -12.51 20.48
N GLU A 183 3.85 -11.24 20.59
CA GLU A 183 3.03 -10.09 20.18
C GLU A 183 2.64 -10.15 18.69
N ALA A 184 3.59 -10.52 17.81
CA ALA A 184 3.30 -10.68 16.39
C ALA A 184 2.37 -11.85 16.09
N ALA A 185 2.56 -12.98 16.77
CA ALA A 185 1.71 -14.16 16.64
C ALA A 185 0.28 -13.88 17.11
N GLN A 186 0.09 -13.07 18.15
CA GLN A 186 -1.22 -12.67 18.63
C GLN A 186 -1.98 -11.83 17.59
N LEU A 187 -1.36 -10.77 17.06
CA LEU A 187 -2.07 -9.79 16.22
C LEU A 187 -2.15 -10.19 14.74
N ILE A 188 -1.06 -10.71 14.18
CA ILE A 188 -0.95 -11.00 12.73
C ILE A 188 -0.64 -12.46 12.43
N GLY A 189 -0.27 -13.27 13.44
CA GLY A 189 -0.07 -14.72 13.31
C GLY A 189 -1.20 -15.47 12.61
N PRO A 190 -2.49 -15.15 12.87
CA PRO A 190 -3.60 -15.79 12.17
C PRO A 190 -3.55 -15.65 10.64
N LEU A 191 -2.99 -14.57 10.10
CA LEU A 191 -2.81 -14.39 8.64
C LEU A 191 -1.83 -15.40 8.04
N TYR A 192 -0.96 -15.98 8.86
CA TYR A 192 0.07 -16.95 8.48
C TYR A 192 -0.26 -18.37 8.97
N GLY A 193 -1.45 -18.57 9.56
CA GLY A 193 -1.87 -19.86 10.10
C GLY A 193 -1.15 -20.24 11.40
N ILE A 194 -0.58 -19.27 12.10
CA ILE A 194 0.12 -19.47 13.38
C ILE A 194 -0.82 -19.06 14.51
N SER A 195 -0.98 -19.95 15.48
CA SER A 195 -1.71 -19.66 16.71
C SER A 195 -0.75 -19.10 17.77
N GLU A 196 -1.22 -18.16 18.58
CA GLU A 196 -0.48 -17.62 19.71
C GLU A 196 0.01 -18.69 20.70
N ASP A 197 -0.73 -19.81 20.81
CA ASP A 197 -0.39 -20.96 21.65
C ASP A 197 0.77 -21.82 21.11
N GLU A 198 1.13 -21.66 19.83
CA GLU A 198 2.22 -22.40 19.19
C GLU A 198 3.59 -21.77 19.44
N VAL A 199 3.60 -20.54 19.97
CA VAL A 199 4.80 -19.75 20.27
C VAL A 199 5.09 -19.86 21.77
N GLU A 200 6.38 -19.93 22.13
CA GLU A 200 6.81 -19.95 23.52
C GLU A 200 6.37 -18.69 24.28
N GLU A 201 5.87 -18.89 25.50
CA GLU A 201 5.56 -17.78 26.41
C GLU A 201 6.85 -17.04 26.81
N PRO A 202 6.91 -15.70 26.66
CA PRO A 202 8.07 -14.94 27.05
C PRO A 202 8.23 -14.92 28.57
N GLU A 203 9.47 -15.16 29.03
CA GLU A 203 9.82 -15.12 30.46
C GLU A 203 9.85 -13.69 31.03
N LEU A 204 10.03 -12.69 30.15
CA LEU A 204 10.11 -11.28 30.51
C LEU A 204 8.78 -10.59 30.24
N LEU A 205 8.37 -9.77 31.22
CA LEU A 205 7.32 -8.77 31.01
C LEU A 205 7.86 -7.61 30.16
N PHE A 206 6.96 -6.90 29.50
CA PHE A 206 7.31 -5.74 28.69
C PHE A 206 7.92 -4.63 29.55
N ASP A 207 9.10 -4.15 29.15
CA ASP A 207 9.80 -3.00 29.72
C ASP A 207 10.39 -2.20 28.56
N TYR A 208 9.83 -1.01 28.30
CA TYR A 208 10.18 -0.22 27.13
C TYR A 208 11.65 0.19 27.14
N GLU A 209 12.13 0.74 28.25
CA GLU A 209 13.51 1.22 28.40
C GLU A 209 14.51 0.08 28.21
N LEU A 210 14.32 -1.03 28.92
CA LEU A 210 15.19 -2.20 28.85
C LEU A 210 15.22 -2.78 27.43
N PHE A 211 14.05 -2.97 26.83
CA PHE A 211 13.96 -3.60 25.50
C PHE A 211 14.59 -2.70 24.44
N ALA A 212 14.31 -1.39 24.49
CA ALA A 212 14.87 -0.44 23.53
C ALA A 212 16.40 -0.34 23.64
N GLU A 213 16.97 -0.29 24.85
CA GLU A 213 18.42 -0.24 25.07
C GLU A 213 19.10 -1.50 24.51
N VAL A 214 18.60 -2.69 24.87
CA VAL A 214 19.15 -3.97 24.42
C VAL A 214 19.15 -4.08 22.91
N ILE A 215 18.06 -3.68 22.25
CA ILE A 215 17.97 -3.74 20.78
C ILE A 215 18.94 -2.74 20.13
N GLN A 216 19.06 -1.52 20.67
CA GLN A 216 19.96 -0.50 20.13
C GLN A 216 21.44 -0.91 20.23
N ASP A 217 21.83 -1.51 21.35
CA ASP A 217 23.17 -2.08 21.51
C ASP A 217 23.46 -3.13 20.44
N LYS A 218 22.47 -3.96 20.10
CA LYS A 218 22.63 -4.97 19.05
C LYS A 218 22.68 -4.39 17.65
N ILE A 219 21.91 -3.34 17.36
CA ILE A 219 21.97 -2.61 16.08
C ILE A 219 23.36 -2.03 15.87
N THR A 220 23.96 -1.40 16.89
CA THR A 220 25.29 -0.79 16.78
C THR A 220 26.42 -1.81 16.70
N ALA A 221 26.23 -3.01 17.26
CA ALA A 221 27.26 -4.05 17.31
C ALA A 221 27.25 -5.02 16.11
N THR A 222 26.15 -5.12 15.36
CA THR A 222 26.00 -6.09 14.26
C THR A 222 26.26 -5.47 12.88
N PHE A 223 26.84 -6.26 11.98
CA PHE A 223 27.03 -5.91 10.56
C PHE A 223 26.27 -6.84 9.62
N ASN A 224 25.43 -7.72 10.17
CA ASN A 224 24.61 -8.63 9.37
C ASN A 224 23.29 -7.92 9.01
N ASP A 225 23.09 -7.66 7.71
CA ASP A 225 21.92 -6.94 7.19
C ASP A 225 20.59 -7.57 7.63
N LYS A 226 20.50 -8.90 7.67
CA LYS A 226 19.28 -9.60 8.11
C LYS A 226 19.01 -9.38 9.60
N HIS A 227 20.06 -9.38 10.42
CA HIS A 227 19.91 -9.10 11.84
C HIS A 227 19.60 -7.62 12.09
N LEU A 228 20.20 -6.71 11.29
CA LEU A 228 19.85 -5.29 11.32
C LEU A 228 18.37 -5.07 11.00
N GLU A 229 17.87 -5.73 9.95
CA GLU A 229 16.45 -5.66 9.59
C GLU A 229 15.55 -6.16 10.74
N LEU A 230 15.86 -7.31 11.31
CA LEU A 230 15.15 -7.86 12.47
C LEU A 230 15.17 -6.90 13.66
N PHE A 231 16.34 -6.41 14.06
CA PHE A 231 16.45 -5.53 15.23
C PHE A 231 15.77 -4.18 15.02
N HIS A 232 15.84 -3.62 13.80
CA HIS A 232 15.08 -2.42 13.48
C HIS A 232 13.56 -2.67 13.49
N ALA A 233 13.11 -3.85 13.07
CA ALA A 233 11.71 -4.24 13.18
C ALA A 233 11.27 -4.37 14.65
N MET A 234 12.03 -5.13 15.47
CA MET A 234 11.78 -5.26 16.92
C MET A 234 11.73 -3.89 17.60
N LEU A 235 12.67 -2.99 17.30
CA LEU A 235 12.70 -1.64 17.87
C LEU A 235 11.46 -0.82 17.50
N LYS A 236 10.97 -0.93 16.26
CA LYS A 236 9.72 -0.27 15.83
C LYS A 236 8.51 -0.81 16.60
N MET A 237 8.45 -2.12 16.83
CA MET A 237 7.39 -2.74 17.64
C MET A 237 7.43 -2.26 19.09
N VAL A 238 8.60 -2.31 19.73
CA VAL A 238 8.79 -1.86 21.12
C VAL A 238 8.39 -0.39 21.29
N ARG A 239 8.78 0.48 20.36
CA ARG A 239 8.36 1.90 20.36
C ARG A 239 6.85 2.07 20.20
N TYR A 240 6.22 1.28 19.35
CA TYR A 240 4.77 1.31 19.18
C TYR A 240 4.05 0.90 20.48
N LEU A 241 4.49 -0.19 21.11
CA LEU A 241 3.93 -0.67 22.38
C LEU A 241 4.14 0.33 23.52
N GLY A 242 5.36 0.88 23.66
CA GLY A 242 5.64 1.90 24.69
C GLY A 242 4.81 3.18 24.51
N ASN A 243 4.51 3.59 23.27
CA ASN A 243 3.61 4.72 23.02
C ASN A 243 2.15 4.40 23.32
N ARG A 244 1.74 3.13 23.20
CA ARG A 244 0.37 2.68 23.49
C ARG A 244 0.09 2.67 24.99
N ASP A 245 1.02 2.19 25.80
CA ASP A 245 0.88 2.18 27.28
C ASP A 245 0.80 3.59 27.88
N ASN A 246 1.41 4.58 27.21
CA ASN A 246 1.37 5.99 27.61
C ASN A 246 0.08 6.73 27.18
N ARG A 247 -0.80 6.12 26.35
CA ARG A 247 -2.13 6.66 25.99
C ARG A 247 -3.15 6.27 27.07
N GLY A 248 -3.01 6.81 28.27
CA GLY A 248 -3.86 6.49 29.42
C GLY A 248 -5.36 6.84 29.26
N GLU A 249 -6.20 6.05 29.92
CA GLU A 249 -7.58 6.26 30.46
C GLU A 249 -8.66 7.07 29.71
N ASP A 250 -8.40 7.67 28.55
CA ASP A 250 -9.43 8.40 27.78
C ASP A 250 -10.09 7.49 26.73
N GLY A 251 -10.50 6.29 27.15
CA GLY A 251 -11.59 5.46 26.61
C GLY A 251 -11.70 5.14 25.10
N SER A 252 -10.88 5.68 24.21
CA SER A 252 -10.82 5.26 22.81
C SER A 252 -9.64 4.31 22.66
N GLU A 253 -9.88 3.02 22.92
CA GLU A 253 -9.03 1.95 22.42
C GLU A 253 -9.03 2.05 20.89
N ASN A 254 -8.12 2.84 20.31
CA ASN A 254 -7.92 2.82 18.86
C ASN A 254 -7.22 1.49 18.55
N GLU A 255 -8.03 0.49 18.22
CA GLU A 255 -7.64 -0.79 17.67
C GLU A 255 -6.48 -0.62 16.66
N PRO A 256 -5.43 -1.47 16.70
CA PRO A 256 -4.31 -1.37 15.78
C PRO A 256 -4.79 -1.39 14.32
N LEU A 257 -4.40 -0.38 13.56
CA LEU A 257 -4.88 -0.15 12.20
C LEU A 257 -3.75 0.30 11.28
N PHE A 258 -3.76 -0.23 10.06
CA PHE A 258 -2.80 0.04 8.99
C PHE A 258 -3.56 0.22 7.68
N GLY A 259 -3.58 1.42 7.13
CA GLY A 259 -4.28 1.67 5.87
C GLY A 259 -4.62 3.13 5.62
N VAL A 260 -5.70 3.34 4.88
CA VAL A 260 -6.22 4.66 4.53
C VAL A 260 -7.68 4.78 4.94
N ASN A 261 -8.07 5.93 5.51
CA ASN A 261 -9.47 6.22 5.84
C ASN A 261 -10.35 6.33 4.58
N THR A 262 -9.76 6.66 3.43
CA THR A 262 -10.43 6.66 2.14
C THR A 262 -9.46 6.23 1.05
N PHE A 263 -9.93 5.41 0.14
CA PHE A 263 -9.14 4.93 -1.01
C PHE A 263 -9.15 5.92 -2.18
N ALA A 264 -9.93 7.01 -2.13
CA ALA A 264 -10.04 7.96 -3.23
C ALA A 264 -8.69 8.59 -3.66
N PRO A 265 -7.81 9.06 -2.75
CA PRO A 265 -6.51 9.61 -3.16
C PRO A 265 -5.61 8.53 -3.79
N VAL A 266 -5.67 7.30 -3.28
CA VAL A 266 -4.91 6.16 -3.85
C VAL A 266 -5.42 5.83 -5.25
N TRP A 267 -6.74 5.87 -5.46
CA TRP A 267 -7.37 5.71 -6.77
C TRP A 267 -6.91 6.79 -7.76
N GLU A 268 -7.02 8.06 -7.38
CA GLU A 268 -6.59 9.20 -8.20
C GLU A 268 -5.11 9.08 -8.58
N ALA A 269 -4.23 8.76 -7.63
CA ALA A 269 -2.80 8.56 -7.88
C ALA A 269 -2.51 7.39 -8.83
N MET A 270 -3.21 6.26 -8.70
CA MET A 270 -3.05 5.14 -9.63
C MET A 270 -3.50 5.49 -11.05
N VAL A 271 -4.61 6.23 -11.17
CA VAL A 271 -5.12 6.69 -12.47
C VAL A 271 -4.16 7.70 -13.10
N ASP A 272 -3.67 8.69 -12.36
CA ASP A 272 -2.68 9.66 -12.86
C ASP A 272 -1.36 8.98 -13.22
N LYS A 273 -0.95 7.94 -12.48
CA LYS A 273 0.24 7.17 -12.84
C LYS A 273 0.05 6.37 -14.13
N ILE A 274 -1.15 5.89 -14.46
CA ILE A 274 -1.39 5.17 -15.74
C ILE A 274 -1.53 6.14 -16.91
N PHE A 275 -2.39 7.15 -16.76
CA PHE A 275 -2.83 7.99 -17.88
C PHE A 275 -2.15 9.36 -17.92
N GLY A 276 -1.54 9.79 -16.81
CA GLY A 276 -0.81 11.04 -16.72
C GLY A 276 0.39 11.04 -17.66
N LYS A 277 0.33 11.90 -18.66
CA LYS A 277 1.41 12.18 -19.60
C LYS A 277 1.37 13.65 -19.91
N LEU A 278 2.28 14.42 -19.32
CA LEU A 278 2.38 15.86 -19.57
C LEU A 278 3.17 16.12 -20.87
N PRO A 279 2.93 17.26 -21.54
CA PRO A 279 3.84 17.74 -22.56
C PRO A 279 5.27 17.89 -22.00
N GLN A 280 6.27 17.70 -22.87
CA GLN A 280 7.67 17.74 -22.47
C GLN A 280 8.04 19.09 -21.83
N GLY A 281 8.64 19.04 -20.64
CA GLY A 281 9.12 20.23 -19.92
C GLY A 281 8.02 21.06 -19.25
N VAL A 282 6.77 20.59 -19.27
CA VAL A 282 5.63 21.30 -18.67
C VAL A 282 5.30 20.70 -17.31
N ALA A 283 5.22 21.55 -16.30
CA ALA A 283 4.81 21.15 -14.96
C ALA A 283 3.27 21.10 -14.85
N LYS A 284 2.75 20.14 -14.07
CA LYS A 284 1.29 19.88 -13.96
C LYS A 284 0.51 21.08 -13.42
N ASP A 285 1.10 21.85 -12.51
CA ASP A 285 0.50 23.02 -11.89
C ASP A 285 0.13 24.11 -12.89
N LYS A 286 0.78 24.14 -14.06
CA LYS A 286 0.42 25.04 -15.18
C LYS A 286 -0.98 24.81 -15.71
N PHE A 287 -1.57 23.64 -15.47
CA PHE A 287 -2.94 23.31 -15.90
C PHE A 287 -4.01 23.72 -14.87
N ASN A 288 -3.63 24.33 -13.75
CA ASN A 288 -4.55 24.71 -12.68
C ASN A 288 -5.19 26.08 -12.97
N PRO A 289 -6.51 26.17 -13.20
CA PRO A 289 -7.19 27.46 -13.16
C PRO A 289 -7.19 28.02 -11.73
N HIS A 290 -7.05 29.34 -11.63
CA HIS A 290 -7.06 30.08 -10.37
C HIS A 290 -8.21 31.08 -10.33
N CYS A 291 -8.79 31.25 -9.16
CA CYS A 291 -9.82 32.26 -8.91
C CYS A 291 -9.29 33.37 -7.99
N GLU A 292 -9.65 34.61 -8.26
CA GLU A 292 -9.25 35.76 -7.45
C GLU A 292 -10.45 36.67 -7.16
N TRP A 293 -10.41 37.33 -6.00
CA TRP A 293 -11.37 38.36 -5.63
C TRP A 293 -10.77 39.74 -5.85
N ASP A 294 -11.40 40.55 -6.68
CA ASP A 294 -11.19 41.99 -6.69
C ASP A 294 -12.17 42.65 -5.70
N LEU A 295 -11.66 43.03 -4.53
CA LEU A 295 -12.48 43.67 -3.51
C LEU A 295 -12.70 45.14 -3.86
N SER A 296 -13.89 45.66 -3.57
CA SER A 296 -14.24 47.07 -3.80
C SER A 296 -13.35 48.06 -3.04
N SER A 297 -12.61 47.59 -2.03
CA SER A 297 -11.57 48.34 -1.33
C SER A 297 -10.27 48.52 -2.13
N GLY A 298 -10.16 47.92 -3.30
CA GLY A 298 -8.94 47.85 -4.11
C GLY A 298 -7.98 46.74 -3.67
N ALA A 299 -8.32 45.96 -2.65
CA ALA A 299 -7.54 44.81 -2.22
C ALA A 299 -7.83 43.58 -3.09
N ARG A 300 -6.83 42.72 -3.27
CA ARG A 300 -6.99 41.41 -3.91
C ARG A 300 -7.05 40.31 -2.87
N GLY A 301 -8.06 39.46 -2.95
CA GLY A 301 -8.14 38.22 -2.20
C GLY A 301 -7.67 37.07 -3.08
N TYR A 302 -6.59 36.41 -2.69
CA TYR A 302 -6.11 35.22 -3.38
C TYR A 302 -6.88 33.99 -2.90
N GLU A 303 -7.17 33.07 -3.83
CA GLU A 303 -7.72 31.77 -3.49
C GLU A 303 -6.79 31.03 -2.52
N ASN A 304 -7.41 30.36 -1.54
CA ASN A 304 -6.66 29.49 -0.65
C ASN A 304 -6.10 28.32 -1.48
N PRO A 305 -4.78 28.10 -1.52
CA PRO A 305 -4.16 27.03 -2.31
C PRO A 305 -4.74 25.64 -2.04
N THR A 306 -5.30 25.40 -0.85
CA THR A 306 -5.97 24.15 -0.48
C THR A 306 -7.23 23.87 -1.31
N TYR A 307 -7.94 24.91 -1.75
CA TYR A 307 -9.17 24.78 -2.56
C TYR A 307 -8.92 24.97 -4.07
N ALA A 308 -7.66 25.19 -4.46
CA ALA A 308 -7.27 25.41 -5.84
C ALA A 308 -7.85 24.32 -6.76
N MET A 309 -8.41 24.75 -7.88
CA MET A 309 -8.93 23.85 -8.90
C MET A 309 -7.76 23.13 -9.59
N ARG A 310 -7.63 21.82 -9.34
CA ARG A 310 -6.55 20.99 -9.89
C ARG A 310 -7.16 19.82 -10.69
N PRO A 311 -6.85 19.65 -11.97
CA PRO A 311 -7.25 18.46 -12.70
C PRO A 311 -6.47 17.23 -12.18
N ASP A 312 -7.18 16.11 -11.98
CA ASP A 312 -6.56 14.89 -11.44
C ASP A 312 -5.53 14.32 -12.39
N THR A 313 -5.77 14.35 -13.70
CA THR A 313 -4.88 13.75 -14.69
C THR A 313 -4.94 14.51 -16.02
N ILE A 314 -3.76 14.77 -16.59
CA ILE A 314 -3.59 15.33 -17.93
C ILE A 314 -2.89 14.29 -18.80
N MET A 315 -3.54 13.91 -19.90
CA MET A 315 -2.99 12.96 -20.86
C MET A 315 -2.75 13.65 -22.21
N TRP A 316 -1.49 13.81 -22.56
CA TRP A 316 -1.02 14.39 -23.82
C TRP A 316 -0.73 13.30 -24.86
N ASP A 317 -1.50 13.31 -25.93
CA ASP A 317 -1.32 12.44 -27.10
C ASP A 317 -0.62 13.21 -28.22
N GLU A 318 0.71 13.11 -28.23
CA GLU A 318 1.59 13.74 -29.23
C GLU A 318 1.29 13.28 -30.67
N GLU A 319 1.02 11.99 -30.86
CA GLU A 319 0.77 11.41 -32.19
C GLU A 319 -0.54 11.97 -32.78
N GLY A 320 -1.57 12.09 -31.94
CA GLY A 320 -2.87 12.64 -32.33
C GLY A 320 -2.99 14.16 -32.25
N ASN A 321 -2.00 14.87 -31.68
CA ASN A 321 -2.09 16.28 -31.27
C ASN A 321 -3.35 16.58 -30.44
N ARG A 322 -3.65 15.70 -29.47
CA ARG A 322 -4.86 15.75 -28.64
C ARG A 322 -4.51 15.83 -27.17
N LEU A 323 -5.36 16.51 -26.41
CA LEU A 323 -5.26 16.56 -24.97
C LEU A 323 -6.51 15.97 -24.34
N TYR A 324 -6.34 15.17 -23.29
CA TYR A 324 -7.44 14.66 -22.48
C TYR A 324 -7.25 15.18 -21.06
N VAL A 325 -8.26 15.89 -20.57
CA VAL A 325 -8.38 16.22 -19.15
C VAL A 325 -9.22 15.11 -18.54
N LEU A 326 -8.62 14.37 -17.63
CA LEU A 326 -9.20 13.18 -17.02
C LEU A 326 -9.35 13.45 -15.53
N ASP A 327 -10.53 13.11 -15.01
CA ASP A 327 -10.88 13.35 -13.61
C ASP A 327 -11.35 12.01 -12.99
N ALA A 328 -10.59 11.55 -12.01
CA ALA A 328 -10.79 10.27 -11.37
C ALA A 328 -11.77 10.47 -10.22
N LYS A 329 -12.91 9.77 -10.22
CA LYS A 329 -13.92 9.91 -9.18
C LYS A 329 -14.20 8.57 -8.54
N TYR A 330 -13.86 8.44 -7.27
CA TYR A 330 -14.06 7.21 -6.49
C TYR A 330 -15.53 7.05 -6.04
N TYR A 331 -16.45 7.09 -7.00
CA TYR A 331 -17.90 7.05 -6.80
C TYR A 331 -18.47 5.65 -7.04
N LYS A 332 -19.65 5.38 -6.50
CA LYS A 332 -20.20 4.02 -6.41
C LYS A 332 -20.91 3.54 -7.68
N PHE A 333 -21.10 4.38 -8.69
CA PHE A 333 -21.89 4.02 -9.88
C PHE A 333 -21.44 2.71 -10.53
N GLY A 334 -20.14 2.46 -10.68
CA GLY A 334 -19.63 1.25 -11.32
C GLY A 334 -19.93 -0.05 -10.53
N VAL A 335 -20.36 0.06 -9.27
CA VAL A 335 -20.75 -1.08 -8.43
C VAL A 335 -22.23 -1.11 -8.06
N THR A 336 -22.94 0.02 -8.14
CA THR A 336 -24.38 0.11 -7.84
C THR A 336 -25.27 0.15 -9.07
N GLY A 337 -24.78 0.68 -10.20
CA GLY A 337 -25.59 1.00 -11.38
C GLY A 337 -26.53 2.20 -11.18
N SER A 338 -26.53 2.84 -10.00
CA SER A 338 -27.48 3.91 -9.68
C SER A 338 -27.00 5.26 -10.23
N ALA A 339 -27.81 5.90 -11.08
CA ALA A 339 -27.50 7.22 -11.63
C ALA A 339 -27.27 8.31 -10.57
N SER A 340 -27.78 8.14 -9.34
CA SER A 340 -27.51 9.05 -8.20
C SER A 340 -26.04 9.06 -7.78
N ASP A 341 -25.28 8.02 -8.13
CA ASP A 341 -23.88 7.84 -7.77
C ASP A 341 -22.94 8.35 -8.89
N LEU A 342 -23.47 9.00 -9.92
CA LEU A 342 -22.68 9.65 -10.96
C LEU A 342 -22.14 11.02 -10.50
N PRO A 343 -21.10 11.54 -11.17
CA PRO A 343 -20.60 12.90 -10.96
C PRO A 343 -21.72 13.96 -10.98
N SER A 344 -21.73 14.82 -9.97
CA SER A 344 -22.75 15.88 -9.81
C SER A 344 -22.47 17.08 -10.74
N SER A 345 -23.41 18.04 -10.78
CA SER A 345 -23.25 19.29 -11.52
C SER A 345 -21.97 20.06 -11.18
N GLY A 346 -21.54 20.03 -9.91
CA GLY A 346 -20.28 20.66 -9.50
C GLY A 346 -19.06 20.04 -10.18
N SER A 347 -19.01 18.71 -10.29
CA SER A 347 -17.95 18.00 -11.00
C SER A 347 -17.99 18.30 -12.50
N ILE A 348 -19.19 18.31 -13.11
CA ILE A 348 -19.38 18.64 -14.53
C ILE A 348 -18.88 20.06 -14.84
N CYS A 349 -19.23 21.04 -14.01
CA CYS A 349 -18.77 22.43 -14.19
C CYS A 349 -17.25 22.55 -14.09
N LYS A 350 -16.63 21.92 -13.08
CA LYS A 350 -15.16 21.92 -12.92
C LYS A 350 -14.47 21.32 -14.15
N GLN A 351 -15.00 20.19 -14.63
CA GLN A 351 -14.43 19.49 -15.77
C GLN A 351 -14.45 20.34 -17.06
N ILE A 352 -15.54 21.05 -17.30
CA ILE A 352 -15.63 22.01 -18.41
C ILE A 352 -14.64 23.16 -18.21
N ALA A 353 -14.58 23.74 -17.00
CA ALA A 353 -13.68 24.84 -16.68
C ALA A 353 -12.19 24.48 -16.87
N TYR A 354 -11.78 23.26 -16.51
CA TYR A 354 -10.42 22.78 -16.77
C TYR A 354 -10.09 22.81 -18.27
N ALA A 355 -10.97 22.26 -19.12
CA ALA A 355 -10.73 22.22 -20.55
C ALA A 355 -10.76 23.62 -21.20
N GLU A 356 -11.65 24.51 -20.74
CA GLU A 356 -11.70 25.92 -21.17
C GLU A 356 -10.43 26.68 -20.80
N TYR A 357 -9.93 26.48 -19.58
CA TYR A 357 -8.67 27.07 -19.13
C TYR A 357 -7.52 26.62 -20.05
N VAL A 358 -7.44 25.32 -20.34
CA VAL A 358 -6.39 24.80 -21.23
C VAL A 358 -6.52 25.34 -22.65
N GLU A 359 -7.73 25.40 -23.21
CA GLU A 359 -7.94 25.95 -24.56
C GLU A 359 -7.48 27.42 -24.66
N THR A 360 -7.74 28.21 -23.63
CA THR A 360 -7.46 29.65 -23.61
C THR A 360 -6.01 29.99 -23.23
N HIS A 361 -5.38 29.18 -22.37
CA HIS A 361 -4.05 29.46 -21.80
C HIS A 361 -2.95 28.54 -22.35
N TRP A 362 -3.22 27.72 -23.38
CA TRP A 362 -2.26 26.75 -23.92
C TRP A 362 -0.85 27.31 -24.19
N LYS A 363 -0.76 28.52 -24.74
CA LYS A 363 0.52 29.17 -25.04
C LYS A 363 1.34 29.43 -23.78
N GLU A 364 0.67 29.88 -22.72
CA GLU A 364 1.28 30.15 -21.42
C GLU A 364 1.69 28.86 -20.71
N ILE A 365 0.86 27.82 -20.84
CA ILE A 365 1.13 26.47 -20.32
C ILE A 365 2.42 25.92 -20.92
N LEU A 366 2.61 26.05 -22.23
CA LEU A 366 3.81 25.56 -22.91
C LEU A 366 5.01 26.53 -22.83
N GLY A 367 4.78 27.81 -22.54
CA GLY A 367 5.83 28.84 -22.52
C GLY A 367 6.43 29.14 -23.91
N VAL A 368 5.68 28.87 -24.99
CA VAL A 368 6.15 29.07 -26.37
C VAL A 368 5.04 29.72 -27.23
N ASP A 369 5.38 30.80 -27.93
CA ASP A 369 4.43 31.59 -28.72
C ASP A 369 3.90 30.89 -29.99
N SER A 370 4.55 29.81 -30.43
CA SER A 370 4.40 29.25 -31.78
C SER A 370 4.02 27.76 -31.87
N ILE A 371 3.28 27.22 -30.90
CA ILE A 371 2.81 25.82 -30.96
C ILE A 371 1.35 25.73 -31.43
N VAL A 372 1.07 24.72 -32.26
CA VAL A 372 -0.27 24.33 -32.70
C VAL A 372 -1.10 23.99 -31.45
N LEU A 373 -2.25 24.68 -31.27
CA LEU A 373 -3.19 24.35 -30.20
C LEU A 373 -3.56 22.86 -30.26
N PRO A 374 -3.64 22.16 -29.11
CA PRO A 374 -4.08 20.79 -29.04
C PRO A 374 -5.55 20.83 -29.40
N LYS A 375 -5.86 20.45 -30.63
CA LYS A 375 -7.23 20.39 -31.11
C LYS A 375 -7.40 19.01 -31.72
N PRO A 376 -8.33 18.20 -31.18
CA PRO A 376 -9.30 18.48 -30.09
C PRO A 376 -8.80 18.26 -28.63
N ILE A 377 -9.47 18.91 -27.66
CA ILE A 377 -9.39 18.62 -26.21
C ILE A 377 -10.60 17.78 -25.79
N TYR A 378 -10.42 16.76 -24.96
CA TYR A 378 -11.49 15.90 -24.45
C TYR A 378 -11.56 15.88 -22.93
N ASN A 379 -12.76 15.63 -22.42
CA ASN A 379 -13.02 15.46 -21.01
C ASN A 379 -13.53 14.05 -20.71
N ALA A 380 -13.07 13.44 -19.61
CA ALA A 380 -13.63 12.18 -19.13
C ALA A 380 -13.60 12.05 -17.61
N PHE A 381 -14.63 11.40 -17.07
CA PHE A 381 -14.67 10.88 -15.71
C PHE A 381 -14.29 9.41 -15.69
N LEU A 382 -13.36 9.05 -14.79
CA LEU A 382 -12.86 7.69 -14.60
C LEU A 382 -13.34 7.14 -13.26
N LEU A 383 -14.26 6.17 -13.29
CA LEU A 383 -14.94 5.64 -12.11
C LEU A 383 -14.50 4.20 -11.82
N PRO A 384 -14.42 3.78 -10.54
CA PRO A 384 -14.10 2.40 -10.20
C PRO A 384 -15.27 1.45 -10.53
N TYR A 385 -14.97 0.26 -11.05
CA TYR A 385 -15.92 -0.84 -11.10
C TYR A 385 -15.27 -2.20 -10.86
N CYS A 386 -16.11 -3.22 -10.74
CA CYS A 386 -15.69 -4.61 -10.72
C CYS A 386 -16.08 -5.28 -12.04
N PHE A 387 -15.11 -5.72 -12.83
CA PHE A 387 -15.38 -6.35 -14.13
C PHE A 387 -16.09 -7.69 -14.00
N ASP A 388 -15.78 -8.47 -12.96
CA ASP A 388 -16.36 -9.80 -12.76
C ASP A 388 -17.75 -9.74 -12.09
N ALA A 389 -18.29 -8.55 -11.83
CA ALA A 389 -19.63 -8.40 -11.29
C ALA A 389 -20.67 -8.61 -12.39
N ASP A 390 -21.67 -9.45 -12.13
CA ASP A 390 -22.89 -9.48 -12.95
C ASP A 390 -23.66 -8.17 -12.70
N ASN A 391 -23.46 -7.22 -13.60
CA ASN A 391 -24.07 -5.90 -13.52
C ASN A 391 -24.99 -5.71 -14.72
N SER A 392 -26.15 -6.36 -14.69
CA SER A 392 -27.21 -6.18 -15.69
C SER A 392 -27.73 -4.73 -15.81
N GLN A 393 -27.40 -3.87 -14.84
CA GLN A 393 -27.73 -2.45 -14.82
C GLN A 393 -26.70 -1.57 -15.53
N LEU A 394 -25.50 -2.10 -15.80
CA LEU A 394 -24.52 -1.38 -16.61
C LEU A 394 -24.81 -1.59 -18.10
N PRO A 395 -24.44 -0.64 -18.97
CA PRO A 395 -24.48 -0.85 -20.41
C PRO A 395 -23.74 -2.15 -20.80
N PRO A 396 -24.19 -2.83 -21.88
CA PRO A 396 -23.51 -4.01 -22.39
C PRO A 396 -22.02 -3.74 -22.61
N ASP A 397 -21.21 -4.77 -22.41
CA ASP A 397 -19.80 -4.69 -22.76
C ASP A 397 -19.68 -4.36 -24.26
N ASP A 398 -19.03 -3.25 -24.59
CA ASP A 398 -18.88 -2.72 -25.94
C ASP A 398 -17.73 -3.41 -26.70
N GLY A 399 -17.13 -4.44 -26.09
CA GLY A 399 -16.16 -5.34 -26.71
C GLY A 399 -14.76 -4.75 -26.79
N PHE A 400 -14.44 -3.70 -26.04
CA PHE A 400 -13.05 -3.25 -25.94
C PHE A 400 -12.22 -4.34 -25.24
N GLU A 401 -11.31 -4.97 -26.00
CA GLU A 401 -10.31 -5.90 -25.46
C GLU A 401 -9.30 -5.12 -24.62
N THR A 402 -9.66 -4.91 -23.37
CA THR A 402 -9.00 -3.94 -22.50
C THR A 402 -7.84 -4.58 -21.75
N ARG A 403 -6.66 -4.52 -22.38
CA ARG A 403 -5.37 -4.74 -21.71
C ARG A 403 -4.57 -3.44 -21.76
N PRO A 404 -3.81 -3.11 -20.69
CA PRO A 404 -3.67 -3.83 -19.43
C PRO A 404 -4.80 -3.57 -18.41
N CYS A 405 -5.54 -2.46 -18.52
CA CYS A 405 -6.61 -2.09 -17.59
C CYS A 405 -7.98 -2.34 -18.21
N LYS A 406 -8.89 -3.02 -17.51
CA LYS A 406 -10.23 -3.30 -18.02
C LYS A 406 -11.12 -2.06 -17.96
N MET A 407 -11.80 -1.72 -19.04
CA MET A 407 -12.58 -0.48 -19.18
C MET A 407 -13.99 -0.72 -19.71
N ARG A 408 -14.93 0.16 -19.38
CA ARG A 408 -16.27 0.15 -19.96
C ARG A 408 -16.78 1.57 -20.15
N PHE A 409 -17.21 1.92 -21.36
CA PHE A 409 -17.90 3.19 -21.60
C PHE A 409 -19.33 3.14 -21.08
N ILE A 410 -19.80 4.22 -20.46
CA ILE A 410 -21.15 4.28 -19.88
C ILE A 410 -22.02 5.42 -20.41
N GLY A 411 -21.48 6.29 -21.26
CA GLY A 411 -22.20 7.42 -21.85
C GLY A 411 -21.48 8.75 -21.69
N PHE A 412 -22.18 9.83 -22.02
CA PHE A 412 -21.70 11.20 -21.87
C PHE A 412 -22.54 11.96 -20.84
N CYS A 413 -21.91 12.90 -20.15
CA CYS A 413 -22.61 13.97 -19.44
C CYS A 413 -22.22 15.33 -20.02
N HIS A 414 -23.10 16.31 -19.87
CA HIS A 414 -22.94 17.63 -20.47
C HIS A 414 -23.74 18.69 -19.70
N GLY A 415 -23.32 19.95 -19.83
CA GLY A 415 -24.11 21.09 -19.39
C GLY A 415 -25.20 21.43 -20.41
N ASN A 416 -26.43 21.67 -19.96
CA ASN A 416 -27.54 22.06 -20.86
C ASN A 416 -27.38 23.49 -21.44
N TRP A 417 -26.41 24.26 -20.94
CA TRP A 417 -26.06 25.60 -21.45
C TRP A 417 -24.98 25.56 -22.55
N LYS A 418 -24.50 24.37 -22.92
CA LYS A 418 -23.50 24.19 -23.98
C LYS A 418 -24.17 23.77 -25.28
N ASN A 419 -23.66 24.27 -26.40
CA ASN A 419 -24.14 23.88 -27.72
C ASN A 419 -23.55 22.51 -28.10
N LEU A 420 -24.38 21.47 -28.02
CA LEU A 420 -24.00 20.09 -28.36
C LEU A 420 -24.37 19.69 -29.78
N ASP A 421 -25.17 20.51 -30.45
CA ASP A 421 -25.57 20.34 -31.85
C ASP A 421 -24.52 20.89 -32.81
N ALA A 422 -23.61 21.73 -32.29
CA ALA A 422 -22.48 22.24 -33.04
C ALA A 422 -21.66 21.08 -33.63
N ARG A 423 -21.24 21.22 -34.88
CA ARG A 423 -20.47 20.19 -35.60
C ARG A 423 -18.99 20.53 -35.68
N PRO A 424 -18.09 19.53 -35.82
CA PRO A 424 -16.68 19.78 -36.05
C PRO A 424 -16.44 20.81 -37.17
N GLY A 425 -15.76 21.91 -36.84
CA GLY A 425 -15.49 23.03 -37.75
C GLY A 425 -16.35 24.26 -37.52
N GLU A 426 -17.43 24.15 -36.75
CA GLU A 426 -18.25 25.31 -36.35
C GLU A 426 -17.60 26.09 -35.20
N VAL A 427 -17.89 27.40 -35.11
CA VAL A 427 -17.25 28.32 -34.15
C VAL A 427 -17.50 27.90 -32.70
N ASP A 428 -18.69 27.40 -32.40
CA ASP A 428 -19.11 27.01 -31.05
C ASP A 428 -18.81 25.54 -30.71
N TYR A 429 -18.28 24.77 -31.68
CA TYR A 429 -17.97 23.36 -31.44
C TYR A 429 -16.78 23.21 -30.50
N ARG A 430 -16.99 22.51 -29.39
CA ARG A 430 -15.95 22.10 -28.45
C ARG A 430 -16.19 20.65 -28.05
N SER A 431 -15.25 19.78 -28.39
CA SER A 431 -15.30 18.34 -28.06
C SER A 431 -15.40 18.09 -26.56
N TYR A 432 -14.79 18.95 -25.74
CA TYR A 432 -14.78 18.82 -24.29
C TYR A 432 -16.11 19.18 -23.60
N HIS A 433 -17.10 19.73 -24.32
CA HIS A 433 -18.46 19.94 -23.77
C HIS A 433 -19.18 18.61 -23.52
N ARG A 434 -18.78 17.53 -24.21
CA ARG A 434 -19.22 16.16 -23.93
C ARG A 434 -18.17 15.49 -23.05
N ILE A 435 -18.53 15.18 -21.82
CA ILE A 435 -17.64 14.53 -20.85
C ILE A 435 -17.94 13.03 -20.88
N ALA A 436 -16.98 12.22 -21.31
CA ALA A 436 -17.12 10.76 -21.35
C ALA A 436 -17.16 10.18 -19.92
N GLY A 437 -18.09 9.28 -19.64
CA GLY A 437 -18.09 8.44 -18.45
C GLY A 437 -17.46 7.09 -18.76
N ILE A 438 -16.41 6.72 -18.05
CA ILE A 438 -15.69 5.46 -18.27
C ILE A 438 -15.46 4.78 -16.92
N LEU A 439 -15.78 3.49 -16.87
CA LEU A 439 -15.48 2.64 -15.73
C LEU A 439 -14.12 1.97 -15.92
N LEU A 440 -13.33 1.88 -14.85
CA LEU A 440 -12.03 1.21 -14.77
C LEU A 440 -12.01 0.12 -13.69
N ASP A 441 -11.60 -1.10 -14.04
CA ASP A 441 -11.66 -2.25 -13.12
C ASP A 441 -10.59 -2.09 -12.06
N VAL A 442 -11.02 -1.94 -10.80
CA VAL A 442 -10.14 -1.55 -9.69
C VAL A 442 -8.98 -2.53 -9.53
N ARG A 443 -9.26 -3.83 -9.67
CA ARG A 443 -8.24 -4.87 -9.56
C ARG A 443 -7.23 -4.82 -10.71
N SER A 444 -7.67 -4.57 -11.94
CA SER A 444 -6.76 -4.41 -13.08
C SER A 444 -5.90 -3.16 -12.96
N VAL A 445 -6.46 -2.05 -12.46
CA VAL A 445 -5.72 -0.81 -12.16
C VAL A 445 -4.67 -1.08 -11.10
N MET A 446 -5.05 -1.67 -9.96
CA MET A 446 -4.11 -2.02 -8.89
C MET A 446 -2.98 -2.97 -9.33
N LYS A 447 -3.21 -3.82 -10.34
CA LYS A 447 -2.16 -4.71 -10.87
C LYS A 447 -1.24 -4.02 -11.88
N ASN A 448 -1.73 -3.01 -12.58
CA ASN A 448 -1.09 -2.47 -13.77
C ASN A 448 -0.82 -0.97 -13.70
N TYR A 449 -0.90 -0.34 -12.52
CA TYR A 449 -0.67 1.10 -12.40
C TYR A 449 0.77 1.56 -12.68
N GLY A 450 1.71 0.62 -12.85
CA GLY A 450 3.04 0.87 -13.39
C GLY A 450 3.18 0.62 -14.90
N ALA A 451 2.13 0.18 -15.59
CA ALA A 451 2.15 -0.12 -17.02
C ALA A 451 1.60 1.08 -17.83
N PHE A 452 2.47 1.70 -18.62
CA PHE A 452 2.16 2.90 -19.41
C PHE A 452 1.85 2.55 -20.88
N GLY A 453 1.21 3.49 -21.60
CA GLY A 453 1.12 3.45 -23.06
C GLY A 453 -0.09 2.70 -23.62
N GLU A 454 -0.17 1.37 -23.51
CA GLU A 454 -1.30 0.60 -24.08
C GLU A 454 -2.65 1.02 -23.50
N ALA A 455 -2.71 1.24 -22.17
CA ALA A 455 -3.91 1.73 -21.51
C ALA A 455 -4.35 3.11 -22.03
N GLN A 456 -3.39 4.01 -22.28
CA GLN A 456 -3.64 5.36 -22.81
C GLN A 456 -4.24 5.30 -24.22
N LYS A 457 -3.69 4.44 -25.09
CA LYS A 457 -4.20 4.21 -26.45
C LYS A 457 -5.61 3.64 -26.45
N THR A 458 -5.88 2.68 -25.58
CA THR A 458 -7.22 2.09 -25.42
C THR A 458 -8.22 3.14 -24.94
N LEU A 459 -7.85 3.95 -23.93
CA LEU A 459 -8.70 5.03 -23.43
C LEU A 459 -9.01 6.07 -24.51
N ALA A 460 -7.98 6.54 -25.22
CA ALA A 460 -8.13 7.48 -26.33
C ALA A 460 -9.07 6.92 -27.42
N THR A 461 -8.88 5.66 -27.81
CA THR A 461 -9.74 5.00 -28.82
C THR A 461 -11.19 4.93 -28.38
N CYS A 462 -11.44 4.57 -27.12
CA CYS A 462 -12.76 4.55 -26.51
C CYS A 462 -13.45 5.93 -26.60
N ILE A 463 -12.77 6.99 -26.15
CA ILE A 463 -13.31 8.36 -26.18
C ILE A 463 -13.58 8.83 -27.62
N LEU A 464 -12.69 8.55 -28.57
CA LEU A 464 -12.79 9.01 -29.95
C LEU A 464 -13.90 8.32 -30.74
N ARG A 465 -14.06 7.00 -30.56
CA ARG A 465 -15.11 6.21 -31.22
C ARG A 465 -16.49 6.75 -30.88
N GLU A 466 -16.75 6.94 -29.58
CA GLU A 466 -18.08 7.35 -29.11
C GLU A 466 -18.38 8.81 -29.43
N ASN A 467 -17.36 9.69 -29.46
CA ASN A 467 -17.55 11.06 -29.96
C ASN A 467 -17.88 11.10 -31.47
N SER A 468 -17.33 10.17 -32.26
CA SER A 468 -17.60 10.09 -33.70
C SER A 468 -19.01 9.60 -34.00
N ASN A 469 -19.49 8.57 -33.26
CA ASN A 469 -20.84 8.01 -33.40
C ASN A 469 -21.95 9.01 -33.06
N CYS A 470 -21.68 9.98 -32.19
CA CYS A 470 -22.66 10.99 -31.83
C CYS A 470 -22.60 12.26 -32.71
N CYS A 471 -21.77 12.28 -33.75
CA CYS A 471 -21.68 13.36 -34.75
C CYS A 471 -22.25 12.95 -36.12
N THR A 472 -22.62 11.68 -36.29
CA THR A 472 -23.42 11.14 -37.40
C THR A 472 -24.88 11.13 -37.03
#